data_AF-A0A7X2D900-F1
#
_entry.id   AF-A0A7X2D900-F1
#
_cell.length_a   1.000
_cell.length_b   1.000
_cell.length_c   1.000
_cell.angle_alpha   90.00
_cell.angle_beta   90.00
_cell.angle_gamma   90.00
#
_symmetry.space_group_name_H-M   'P 1'
#
loop_
_entity.id
_entity.type
_entity.pdbx_description
1 polymer ?
#
loop_
_entity_poly.entity_id
_entity_poly.type
_entity_poly.pdbx_seq_one_letter_code
_entity_poly.pdbx_strand_id
1 'polypeptide(L)'
;MKCKKVERFLLRSFDELLKEQEKNELKKHLESCALCQTKREEYQGILDALKEKDFPEPKPYFWERLKPKLEERKKYDPWSLWKQWAIRAIPASMLLVILFATVLILFIPPQKEELSESEDLLLRNLDPLQETTILLEEEKVEDKNMMLIFTAMEEKNSTGRYLP
;
A
#
# COMPACT_ATOMS: atom_id res chain seq x y z
N MET A 1 2.25 -30.43 16.56
CA MET A 1 2.72 -29.33 17.45
C MET A 1 3.79 -29.87 18.39
N LYS A 2 4.75 -29.06 18.88
CA LYS A 2 5.76 -29.55 19.86
C LYS A 2 5.12 -29.74 21.23
N CYS A 3 5.41 -30.84 21.93
CA CYS A 3 4.82 -31.18 23.24
C CYS A 3 4.99 -30.06 24.28
N LYS A 4 6.12 -29.33 24.27
CA LYS A 4 6.36 -28.18 25.14
C LYS A 4 5.39 -27.00 24.90
N LYS A 5 4.90 -26.82 23.67
CA LYS A 5 3.89 -25.79 23.35
C LYS A 5 2.50 -26.24 23.81
N VAL A 6 2.22 -27.54 23.72
CA VAL A 6 0.95 -28.16 24.12
C VAL A 6 0.74 -28.01 25.62
N GLU A 7 1.77 -28.25 26.43
CA GLU A 7 1.69 -28.11 27.89
C GLU A 7 1.24 -26.70 28.32
N ARG A 8 1.78 -25.66 27.69
CA ARG A 8 1.33 -24.27 27.92
C ARG A 8 -0.11 -24.04 27.48
N PHE A 9 -0.53 -24.63 26.37
CA PHE A 9 -1.92 -24.53 25.90
C PHE A 9 -2.85 -25.29 26.84
N LEU A 10 -2.40 -26.42 27.39
CA LEU A 10 -3.17 -27.24 28.28
C LEU A 10 -3.48 -26.51 29.60
N LEU A 11 -2.48 -25.85 30.20
CA LEU A 11 -2.70 -25.00 31.37
C LEU A 11 -3.67 -23.85 31.07
N ARG A 12 -3.45 -23.12 29.96
CA ARG A 12 -4.36 -22.04 29.51
C ARG A 12 -5.77 -22.50 29.17
N SER A 13 -5.95 -23.80 28.87
CA SER A 13 -7.26 -24.36 28.54
C SER A 13 -8.16 -24.48 29.76
N PHE A 14 -7.59 -24.69 30.95
CA PHE A 14 -8.35 -24.75 32.20
C PHE A 14 -8.91 -23.38 32.61
N ASP A 15 -8.26 -22.30 32.23
CA ASP A 15 -8.71 -20.92 32.49
C ASP A 15 -9.67 -20.36 31.41
N GLU A 16 -10.08 -21.17 30.44
CA GLU A 16 -10.90 -20.76 29.27
C GLU A 16 -10.29 -19.64 28.40
N LEU A 17 -8.98 -19.41 28.49
CA LEU A 17 -8.26 -18.30 27.81
C LEU A 17 -7.73 -18.66 26.40
N LEU A 18 -8.20 -19.76 25.80
CA LEU A 18 -7.78 -20.21 24.47
C LEU A 18 -8.76 -19.76 23.39
N LYS A 19 -8.22 -19.31 22.26
CA LYS A 19 -9.02 -19.08 21.04
C LYS A 19 -9.48 -20.41 20.45
N GLU A 20 -10.59 -20.41 19.72
CA GLU A 20 -11.16 -21.63 19.10
C GLU A 20 -10.17 -22.37 18.18
N GLN A 21 -9.33 -21.64 17.44
CA GLN A 21 -8.27 -22.24 16.64
C GLN A 21 -7.24 -22.99 17.50
N GLU A 22 -6.83 -22.41 18.62
CA GLU A 22 -5.85 -23.01 19.54
C GLU A 22 -6.43 -24.23 20.27
N LYS A 23 -7.74 -24.21 20.60
CA LYS A 23 -8.45 -25.36 21.17
C LYS A 23 -8.46 -26.55 20.20
N ASN A 24 -8.73 -26.29 18.92
CA ASN A 24 -8.72 -27.33 17.89
C ASN A 24 -7.32 -27.93 17.67
N GLU A 25 -6.27 -27.10 17.66
CA GLU A 25 -4.89 -27.58 17.60
C GLU A 25 -4.51 -28.45 18.81
N LEU A 26 -4.91 -28.02 20.01
CA LEU A 26 -4.69 -28.77 21.25
C LEU A 26 -5.40 -30.13 21.19
N LYS A 27 -6.66 -30.17 20.78
CA LYS A 27 -7.45 -31.41 20.67
C LYS A 27 -6.80 -32.41 19.71
N LYS A 28 -6.43 -31.97 18.50
CA LYS A 28 -5.72 -32.82 17.51
C LYS A 28 -4.41 -33.39 18.05
N HIS A 29 -3.69 -32.59 18.85
CA HIS A 29 -2.45 -33.07 19.44
C HIS A 29 -2.69 -34.10 20.57
N LEU A 30 -3.72 -33.90 21.39
CA LEU A 30 -4.08 -34.85 22.45
C LEU A 30 -4.53 -36.20 21.87
N GLU A 31 -5.21 -36.20 20.72
CA GLU A 31 -5.60 -37.43 20.01
C GLU A 31 -4.40 -38.22 19.45
N SER A 32 -3.26 -37.56 19.23
CA SER A 32 -2.06 -38.18 18.61
C SER A 32 -0.90 -38.44 19.59
N CYS A 33 -0.95 -37.91 20.81
CA CYS A 33 0.17 -37.94 21.75
C CYS A 33 -0.27 -38.39 23.16
N ALA A 34 -0.02 -39.67 23.47
CA ALA A 34 -0.34 -40.26 24.77
C ALA A 34 0.36 -39.55 25.95
N LEU A 35 1.60 -39.09 25.78
CA LEU A 35 2.33 -38.37 26.83
C LEU A 35 1.64 -37.07 27.25
N CYS A 36 1.06 -36.34 26.28
CA CYS A 36 0.34 -35.11 26.58
C CYS A 36 -1.05 -35.39 27.18
N GLN A 37 -1.65 -36.55 26.88
CA GLN A 37 -2.88 -37.00 27.50
C GLN A 37 -2.66 -37.34 28.99
N THR A 38 -1.64 -38.12 29.32
CA THR A 38 -1.32 -38.44 30.73
C THR A 38 -1.07 -37.17 31.55
N LYS A 39 -0.29 -36.23 31.02
CA LYS A 39 -0.09 -34.91 31.67
C LYS A 39 -1.41 -34.18 31.93
N ARG A 40 -2.37 -34.26 31.01
CA ARG A 40 -3.69 -33.64 31.19
C ARG A 40 -4.41 -34.21 32.40
N GLU A 41 -4.40 -35.53 32.51
CA GLU A 41 -5.05 -36.25 33.60
C GLU A 41 -4.39 -35.91 34.95
N GLU A 42 -3.06 -35.83 34.99
CA GLU A 42 -2.31 -35.38 36.17
C GLU A 42 -2.71 -33.97 36.61
N TYR A 43 -2.71 -33.00 35.69
CA TYR A 43 -3.11 -31.63 36.03
C TYR A 43 -4.57 -31.55 36.45
N GLN A 44 -5.46 -32.30 35.79
CA GLN A 44 -6.86 -32.35 36.18
C GLN A 44 -7.03 -32.93 37.59
N GLY A 45 -6.31 -33.99 37.94
CA GLY A 45 -6.31 -34.56 39.29
C GLY A 45 -5.83 -33.55 40.35
N ILE A 46 -4.80 -32.76 40.05
CA ILE A 46 -4.33 -31.69 40.92
C ILE A 46 -5.41 -30.61 41.10
N LEU A 47 -6.04 -30.16 40.01
CA LEU A 47 -7.11 -29.15 40.07
C LEU A 47 -8.33 -29.65 40.84
N ASP A 48 -8.72 -30.91 40.65
CA ASP A 48 -9.85 -31.50 41.36
C ASP A 48 -9.55 -31.69 42.86
N ALA A 49 -8.29 -31.95 43.23
CA ALA A 49 -7.86 -31.96 44.63
C ALA A 49 -7.87 -30.55 45.26
N LEU A 50 -7.58 -29.51 44.48
CA LEU A 50 -7.59 -28.11 44.92
C LEU A 50 -9.00 -27.49 44.96
N LYS A 51 -9.98 -28.09 44.29
CA LYS A 51 -11.37 -27.63 44.36
C LYS A 51 -11.88 -27.83 45.78
N GLU A 52 -11.91 -26.74 46.53
CA GLU A 52 -12.56 -26.66 47.83
C GLU A 52 -14.03 -27.03 47.65
N LYS A 53 -14.47 -28.08 48.36
CA LYS A 53 -15.82 -28.65 48.17
C LYS A 53 -16.91 -27.77 48.78
N ASP A 54 -16.56 -27.01 49.81
CA ASP A 54 -17.47 -26.15 50.55
C ASP A 54 -17.10 -24.69 50.30
N PHE A 55 -17.76 -24.08 49.31
CA PHE A 55 -17.76 -22.63 49.18
C PHE A 55 -18.69 -22.06 50.24
N PRO A 56 -18.20 -21.17 51.14
CA PRO A 56 -19.07 -20.54 52.12
C PRO A 56 -20.17 -19.75 51.40
N GLU A 57 -21.38 -19.76 51.95
CA GLU A 57 -22.47 -18.99 51.37
C GLU A 57 -22.07 -17.51 51.23
N PRO A 58 -22.38 -16.88 50.09
CA PRO A 58 -22.09 -15.47 49.90
C PRO A 58 -22.85 -14.64 50.94
N LYS A 59 -22.22 -13.55 51.39
CA LYS A 59 -22.86 -12.61 52.34
C LYS A 59 -24.22 -12.12 51.79
N PRO A 60 -25.17 -11.77 52.68
CA PRO A 60 -26.41 -11.13 52.26
C PRO A 60 -26.14 -9.92 51.35
N TYR A 61 -26.99 -9.72 50.36
CA TYR A 61 -26.89 -8.64 49.37
C TYR A 61 -25.63 -8.68 48.47
N PHE A 62 -24.92 -9.80 48.39
CA PHE A 62 -23.75 -9.94 47.52
C PHE A 62 -24.12 -9.79 46.04
N TRP A 63 -25.18 -10.47 45.61
CA TRP A 63 -25.62 -10.46 44.21
C TRP A 63 -26.18 -9.11 43.77
N GLU A 64 -26.88 -8.43 44.67
CA GLU A 64 -27.42 -7.08 44.49
C GLU A 64 -26.30 -6.05 44.29
N ARG A 65 -25.13 -6.25 44.92
CA ARG A 65 -23.95 -5.40 44.70
C ARG A 65 -23.12 -5.82 43.49
N LEU A 66 -23.09 -7.11 43.16
CA LEU A 66 -22.26 -7.65 42.09
C LEU A 66 -22.89 -7.41 40.70
N LYS A 67 -24.19 -7.62 40.56
CA LYS A 67 -24.94 -7.45 39.31
C LYS A 67 -24.73 -6.07 38.66
N PRO A 68 -24.91 -4.93 39.37
CA PRO A 68 -24.69 -3.62 38.75
C PRO A 68 -23.23 -3.41 38.33
N LYS A 69 -22.26 -3.89 39.11
CA LYS A 69 -20.82 -3.80 38.76
C LYS A 69 -20.45 -4.63 37.53
N LEU A 70 -21.08 -5.80 37.35
CA LEU A 70 -20.90 -6.63 36.16
C LEU A 70 -21.54 -5.98 34.93
N GLU A 71 -22.74 -5.42 35.09
CA GLU A 71 -23.44 -4.72 34.01
C GLU A 71 -22.70 -3.44 33.59
N GLU A 72 -22.15 -2.67 34.53
CA GLU A 72 -21.27 -1.52 34.23
C GLU A 72 -20.02 -1.94 33.45
N ARG A 73 -19.35 -3.04 33.82
CA ARG A 73 -18.22 -3.54 33.03
C ARG A 73 -18.62 -4.11 31.67
N LYS A 74 -19.86 -4.61 31.53
CA LYS A 74 -20.42 -5.12 30.28
C LYS A 74 -21.07 -4.05 29.41
N LYS A 75 -21.22 -2.81 29.90
CA LYS A 75 -21.65 -1.68 29.07
C LYS A 75 -20.58 -1.43 28.01
N TYR A 76 -20.79 -2.14 26.92
CA TYR A 76 -20.33 -1.93 25.56
C TYR A 76 -19.54 -0.65 25.41
N ASP A 77 -18.26 -0.79 25.09
CA ASP A 77 -17.47 0.29 24.55
C ASP A 77 -18.11 0.67 23.20
N PRO A 78 -18.81 1.82 23.09
CA PRO A 78 -19.47 2.23 21.85
C PRO A 78 -18.46 2.34 20.70
N TRP A 79 -17.18 2.49 21.04
CA TRP A 79 -16.04 2.48 20.14
C TRP A 79 -15.87 1.16 19.36
N SER A 80 -16.19 0.02 19.98
CA SER A 80 -16.07 -1.30 19.32
C SER A 80 -17.13 -1.50 18.24
N LEU A 81 -18.35 -1.03 18.50
CA LEU A 81 -19.43 -1.04 17.50
C LEU A 81 -19.09 -0.06 16.38
N TRP A 82 -18.71 1.19 16.69
CA TRP A 82 -18.27 2.16 15.68
C TRP A 82 -17.14 1.64 14.79
N LYS A 83 -16.16 0.94 15.37
CA LYS A 83 -15.07 0.31 14.63
C LYS A 83 -15.55 -0.78 13.67
N GLN A 84 -16.51 -1.62 14.07
CA GLN A 84 -17.07 -2.65 13.19
C GLN A 84 -17.86 -2.07 12.02
N TRP A 85 -18.66 -1.03 12.28
CA TRP A 85 -19.39 -0.31 11.23
C TRP A 85 -18.46 0.43 10.28
N ALA A 86 -17.40 1.07 10.79
CA ALA A 86 -16.38 1.72 9.98
C ALA A 86 -15.68 0.72 9.04
N ILE A 87 -15.27 -0.45 9.55
CA ILE A 87 -14.62 -1.49 8.72
C ILE A 87 -15.56 -2.00 7.62
N ARG A 88 -16.86 -2.13 7.91
CA ARG A 88 -17.88 -2.55 6.94
C ARG A 88 -18.15 -1.48 5.86
N ALA A 89 -17.97 -0.21 6.20
CA ALA A 89 -18.19 0.92 5.29
C ALA A 89 -17.04 1.15 4.28
N ILE A 90 -15.81 0.72 4.60
CA ILE A 90 -14.63 0.86 3.72
C ILE A 90 -14.84 0.28 2.31
N PRO A 91 -15.31 -0.97 2.12
CA PRO A 91 -15.49 -1.52 0.77
C PRO A 91 -16.63 -0.81 0.01
N ALA A 92 -17.68 -0.36 0.71
CA ALA A 92 -18.79 0.36 0.11
C ALA A 92 -18.38 1.77 -0.36
N SER A 93 -17.59 2.49 0.45
CA SER A 93 -17.06 3.79 0.05
C SER A 93 -16.09 3.67 -1.12
N MET A 94 -15.27 2.62 -1.15
CA MET A 94 -14.32 2.40 -2.26
C MET A 94 -15.03 2.14 -3.59
N LEU A 95 -16.10 1.32 -3.58
CA LEU A 95 -16.94 1.12 -4.78
C LEU A 95 -17.59 2.42 -5.26
N LEU A 96 -18.07 3.25 -4.34
CA LEU A 96 -18.66 4.56 -4.67
C LEU A 96 -17.64 5.49 -5.32
N VAL A 97 -16.41 5.57 -4.79
CA VAL A 97 -15.34 6.40 -5.37
C VAL A 97 -14.97 5.90 -6.77
N ILE A 98 -14.86 4.58 -6.96
CA ILE A 98 -14.57 4.00 -8.28
C ILE A 98 -15.69 4.33 -9.27
N LEU A 99 -16.95 4.14 -8.87
CA LEU A 99 -18.10 4.47 -9.72
C LEU A 99 -18.10 5.96 -10.07
N PHE A 100 -17.87 6.83 -9.10
CA PHE A 100 -17.80 8.28 -9.33
C PHE A 100 -16.64 8.66 -10.26
N ALA A 101 -15.47 8.04 -10.10
CA ALA A 101 -14.34 8.23 -10.99
C ALA A 101 -14.64 7.74 -12.42
N THR A 102 -15.29 6.58 -12.58
CA THR A 102 -15.69 6.08 -13.91
C THR A 102 -16.69 7.01 -14.58
N VAL A 103 -17.65 7.55 -13.84
CA VAL A 103 -18.62 8.53 -14.36
C VAL A 103 -17.88 9.81 -14.76
N LEU A 104 -16.98 10.32 -13.93
CA LEU A 104 -16.16 11.50 -14.26
C LEU A 104 -15.34 11.28 -15.54
N ILE A 105 -14.66 10.13 -15.67
CA ILE A 105 -13.87 9.81 -16.87
C ILE A 105 -14.75 9.70 -18.12
N LEU A 106 -15.97 9.19 -18.00
CA LEU A 106 -16.90 9.07 -19.14
C LEU A 106 -17.57 10.41 -19.52
N PHE A 107 -17.79 11.31 -18.56
CA PHE A 107 -18.44 12.61 -18.79
C PHE A 107 -17.46 13.75 -19.07
N ILE A 108 -16.18 13.59 -18.71
CA ILE A 108 -15.13 14.49 -19.16
C ILE A 108 -14.80 14.07 -20.60
N PRO A 109 -15.11 14.90 -21.62
CA PRO A 109 -14.65 14.61 -22.97
C PRO A 109 -13.12 14.51 -22.90
N PRO A 110 -12.49 13.57 -23.64
CA PRO A 110 -11.04 13.57 -23.73
C PRO A 110 -10.65 14.99 -24.14
N GLN A 111 -9.94 15.71 -23.26
CA GLN A 111 -9.16 16.83 -23.73
C GLN A 111 -8.30 16.19 -24.80
N LYS A 112 -8.59 16.52 -26.05
CA LYS A 112 -7.60 16.36 -27.09
C LYS A 112 -6.48 17.23 -26.56
N GLU A 113 -5.51 16.58 -25.92
CA GLU A 113 -4.24 17.20 -25.61
C GLU A 113 -3.78 17.71 -26.95
N GLU A 114 -4.04 19.00 -27.20
CA GLU A 114 -3.32 19.76 -28.19
C GLU A 114 -1.92 19.81 -27.63
N LEU A 115 -1.20 18.70 -27.88
CA LEU A 115 0.21 18.54 -27.61
C LEU A 115 0.85 19.84 -28.08
N SER A 116 1.44 20.55 -27.14
CA SER A 116 2.17 21.77 -27.47
C SER A 116 3.16 21.38 -28.56
N GLU A 117 3.29 22.22 -29.58
CA GLU A 117 4.11 21.97 -30.78
C GLU A 117 5.51 21.45 -30.42
N SER A 118 6.04 21.86 -29.27
CA SER A 118 7.31 21.40 -28.69
C SER A 118 7.34 19.92 -28.25
N GLU A 119 6.24 19.35 -27.76
CA GLU A 119 6.14 17.94 -27.36
C GLU A 119 6.08 17.00 -28.57
N ASP A 120 5.41 17.37 -29.67
CA ASP A 120 5.39 16.55 -30.89
C ASP A 120 6.80 16.48 -31.54
N LEU A 121 7.55 17.59 -31.51
CA LEU A 121 8.93 17.65 -32.00
C LEU A 121 9.88 16.76 -31.19
N LEU A 122 9.75 16.73 -29.86
CA LEU A 122 10.58 15.88 -29.00
C LEU A 122 10.25 14.39 -29.13
N LEU A 123 8.96 14.05 -29.27
CA LEU A 123 8.52 12.66 -29.37
C LEU A 123 8.74 12.06 -30.75
N ARG A 124 8.66 12.86 -31.82
CA ARG A 124 8.90 12.39 -33.19
C ARG A 124 10.35 12.46 -33.63
N ASN A 125 11.26 12.99 -32.80
CA ASN A 125 12.69 13.14 -33.12
C ASN A 125 12.89 13.74 -34.53
N LEU A 126 12.03 14.71 -34.87
CA LEU A 126 12.16 15.47 -36.10
C LEU A 126 13.25 16.49 -35.84
N ASP A 127 14.39 16.33 -36.50
CA ASP A 127 15.53 17.24 -36.36
C ASP A 127 15.10 18.63 -36.85
N PRO A 128 14.90 19.63 -35.96
CA PRO A 128 14.44 20.96 -36.35
C PRO A 128 15.53 21.75 -37.10
N LEU A 129 16.72 21.16 -37.22
CA LEU A 129 17.88 21.78 -37.86
C LEU A 129 18.00 21.47 -39.35
N GLN A 130 17.16 20.61 -39.94
CA GLN A 130 17.22 20.39 -41.38
C GLN A 130 16.91 21.67 -42.16
N GLU A 131 15.93 22.47 -41.74
CA GLU A 131 15.61 23.74 -42.40
C GLU A 131 16.71 24.79 -42.18
N THR A 132 17.35 24.82 -41.01
CA THR A 132 18.41 25.78 -40.72
C THR A 132 19.73 25.43 -41.40
N THR A 133 20.00 24.14 -41.65
CA THR A 133 21.20 23.73 -42.42
C THR A 133 21.18 24.28 -43.84
N ILE A 134 20.00 24.38 -44.48
CA ILE A 134 19.88 24.93 -45.84
C ILE A 134 20.19 26.43 -45.83
N LEU A 135 19.71 27.17 -44.84
CA LEU A 135 19.97 28.61 -44.69
C LEU A 135 21.45 28.91 -44.36
N LEU A 136 22.06 28.10 -43.50
CA LEU A 136 23.49 28.22 -43.17
C LEU A 136 24.38 27.86 -44.37
N GLU A 137 23.93 26.94 -45.23
CA GLU A 137 24.64 26.60 -46.47
C GLU A 137 24.48 27.70 -47.53
N GLU A 138 23.32 28.34 -47.61
CA GLU A 138 23.05 29.49 -48.50
C GLU A 138 23.88 30.72 -48.11
N GLU A 139 23.94 31.07 -46.83
CA GLU A 139 24.80 32.17 -46.32
C GLU A 139 26.27 31.93 -46.65
N LYS A 140 26.75 30.69 -46.48
CA LYS A 140 28.13 30.30 -46.79
C LYS A 140 28.45 30.39 -48.29
N VAL A 141 27.46 30.22 -49.16
CA VAL A 141 27.62 30.37 -50.62
C VAL A 141 27.68 31.85 -51.02
N GLU A 142 26.83 32.70 -50.42
CA GLU A 142 26.88 34.16 -50.66
C GLU A 142 28.22 34.76 -50.23
N ASP A 143 28.74 34.36 -49.07
CA ASP A 143 29.99 34.88 -48.53
C ASP A 143 31.20 34.52 -49.43
N LYS A 144 31.19 33.30 -49.99
CA LYS A 144 32.17 32.88 -51.01
C LYS A 144 32.06 33.69 -52.30
N ASN A 145 30.85 33.96 -52.78
CA ASN A 145 30.65 34.75 -53.98
C ASN A 145 31.12 36.20 -53.79
N MET A 146 30.85 36.82 -52.63
CA MET A 146 31.40 38.14 -52.31
C MET A 146 32.93 38.11 -52.28
N MET A 147 33.55 37.12 -51.63
CA MET A 147 35.00 36.97 -51.61
C MET A 147 35.60 36.85 -53.03
N LEU A 148 34.94 36.14 -53.95
CA LEU A 148 35.35 36.04 -55.35
C LEU A 148 35.24 37.39 -56.10
N ILE A 149 34.23 38.19 -55.81
CA ILE A 149 34.06 39.52 -56.41
C ILE A 149 35.18 40.47 -55.94
N PHE A 150 35.50 40.46 -54.65
CA PHE A 150 36.57 41.30 -54.11
C PHE A 150 37.96 40.89 -54.60
N THR A 151 38.24 39.59 -54.66
CA THR A 151 39.52 39.08 -55.21
C THR A 151 39.67 39.37 -56.70
N ALA A 152 38.60 39.23 -57.50
CA ALA A 152 38.63 39.59 -58.92
C ALA A 152 38.80 41.11 -59.15
N MET A 153 38.21 41.95 -58.28
CA MET A 153 38.45 43.41 -58.32
C MET A 153 39.88 43.76 -57.92
N GLU A 154 40.47 43.06 -56.96
CA GLU A 154 41.86 43.26 -56.54
C GLU A 154 42.84 42.87 -57.65
N GLU A 155 42.59 41.75 -58.35
CA GLU A 155 43.37 41.31 -59.50
C GLU A 155 43.28 42.30 -60.68
N LYS A 156 42.08 42.82 -60.96
CA LYS A 156 41.86 43.85 -62.01
C LYS A 156 42.50 45.21 -61.65
N ASN A 157 42.57 45.57 -60.37
CA ASN A 157 43.25 46.79 -59.93
C ASN A 157 44.78 46.64 -59.88
N SER A 158 45.29 45.42 -59.70
CA SER A 158 46.74 45.12 -59.72
C SER A 158 47.35 45.19 -61.13
N THR A 159 46.54 44.95 -62.16
CA THR A 159 46.97 44.97 -63.58
C THR A 159 46.97 46.37 -64.21
N GLY A 160 46.46 47.39 -63.50
CA GLY A 160 46.39 48.78 -63.97
C GLY A 160 47.47 49.73 -63.44
N ARG A 161 48.43 49.28 -62.63
CA ARG A 161 49.46 50.15 -62.04
C ARG A 161 50.86 49.53 -62.07
N TYR A 162 51.41 49.31 -63.25
CA TYR A 162 52.86 49.30 -63.53
C TYR A 162 53.02 49.65 -65.03
N LEU A 163 53.16 50.95 -65.35
CA LEU A 163 54.40 51.65 -65.76
C LEU A 163 54.80 51.39 -67.24
N PRO A 164 55.45 52.33 -67.95
CA PRO A 164 56.00 53.64 -67.53
C PRO A 164 55.44 54.87 -68.25
#